data_AF-M7ZA72-F1
#
_entry.id   AF-M7ZA72-F1
#
_cell.length_a   1.000
_cell.length_b   1.000
_cell.length_c   1.000
_cell.angle_alpha   90.00
_cell.angle_beta   90.00
_cell.angle_gamma   90.00
#
_symmetry.space_group_name_H-M   'P 1'
#
loop_
_entity.id
_entity.type
_entity.pdbx_description
1 polymer ?
#
loop_
_entity_poly.entity_id
_entity_poly.type
_entity_poly.pdbx_seq_one_letter_code
_entity_poly.pdbx_strand_id
1 'polypeptide(L)'
;MDVVKALNSVDGPQWKTSLFGNPTDPETLRRRCMVVETLAEKHFDLAFRMLHEFDLPVVDVYAGVAASLAERKKGGQLTEFLKNIRGTIEDDEWDQVLGAAINVYANKHKERPDRLIDMLISNHRKVLACVVCGRLKSAFQIASRSGSVADVQYVAHQALHANALPVLDMCKQWLAQYM
;
A
#
# COMPACT_ATOMS: atom_id res chain seq x y z
N MET A 1 9.00 -40.09 26.89
CA MET A 1 7.97 -39.03 26.78
C MET A 1 8.58 -37.78 27.35
N ASP A 2 9.17 -36.93 26.50
CA ASP A 2 9.75 -35.66 26.92
C ASP A 2 8.63 -34.67 27.22
N VAL A 3 8.44 -34.41 28.51
CA VAL A 3 7.50 -33.41 29.01
C VAL A 3 8.06 -32.05 28.61
N VAL A 4 7.33 -31.36 27.71
CA VAL A 4 7.55 -29.96 27.38
C VAL A 4 7.56 -29.18 28.70
N LYS A 5 8.75 -28.78 29.17
CA LYS A 5 8.87 -27.89 30.33
C LYS A 5 8.10 -26.61 30.00
N ALA A 6 7.00 -26.38 30.72
CA ALA A 6 6.31 -25.11 30.67
C ALA A 6 7.34 -24.00 30.99
N LEU A 7 7.38 -22.98 30.13
CA LEU A 7 8.24 -21.81 30.14
C LEU A 7 7.93 -20.89 31.34
N ASN A 8 7.94 -21.42 32.56
CA ASN A 8 7.80 -20.65 33.79
C ASN A 8 9.08 -20.82 34.59
N SER A 9 10.18 -20.21 34.14
CA SER A 9 11.42 -20.12 34.93
C SER A 9 11.56 -18.75 35.59
N VAL A 10 12.07 -18.81 36.81
CA VAL A 10 12.25 -17.80 37.86
C VAL A 10 13.29 -16.70 37.51
N ASP A 11 13.79 -16.64 36.27
CA ASP A 11 14.88 -15.76 35.85
C ASP A 11 14.41 -14.62 34.93
N GLY A 12 13.92 -13.55 35.55
CA GLY A 12 13.70 -12.26 34.89
C GLY A 12 12.72 -12.27 33.70
N PRO A 13 12.65 -11.18 32.93
CA PRO A 13 11.72 -11.10 31.82
C PRO A 13 12.14 -12.05 30.70
N GLN A 14 11.33 -13.09 30.48
CA GLN A 14 11.56 -14.17 29.51
C GLN A 14 11.67 -13.69 28.05
N TRP A 15 11.30 -12.44 27.78
CA TRP A 15 11.45 -11.82 26.48
C TRP A 15 12.90 -11.67 26.02
N LYS A 16 13.89 -11.73 26.94
CA LYS A 16 15.32 -11.61 26.60
C LYS A 16 15.84 -12.77 25.75
N THR A 17 15.19 -13.92 25.78
CA THR A 17 15.53 -15.13 25.01
C THR A 17 14.44 -15.55 24.03
N SER A 18 13.34 -14.80 23.97
CA SER A 18 12.24 -15.02 23.02
C SER A 18 12.64 -14.56 21.62
N LEU A 19 12.34 -15.38 20.61
CA LEU A 19 12.43 -15.01 19.18
C LEU A 19 11.67 -13.69 18.89
N PHE A 20 10.65 -13.42 19.71
CA PHE A 20 9.74 -12.29 19.60
C PHE A 20 9.94 -11.24 20.69
N GLY A 21 11.09 -11.20 21.37
CA GLY A 21 11.55 -10.06 22.16
C GLY A 21 10.53 -9.48 23.17
N ASN A 22 10.79 -8.24 23.62
CA ASN A 22 9.91 -7.53 24.54
C ASN A 22 8.69 -6.98 23.79
N PRO A 23 7.44 -7.31 24.15
CA PRO A 23 6.26 -6.83 23.42
C PRO A 23 6.12 -5.30 23.35
N THR A 24 6.69 -4.54 24.31
CA THR A 24 6.67 -3.07 24.31
C THR A 24 7.88 -2.43 23.63
N ASP A 25 8.83 -3.24 23.16
CA ASP A 25 10.03 -2.74 22.50
C ASP A 25 9.78 -2.52 20.99
N PRO A 26 10.07 -1.32 20.44
CA PRO A 26 9.85 -1.02 19.03
C PRO A 26 10.70 -1.88 18.10
N GLU A 27 11.89 -2.34 18.52
CA GLU A 27 12.72 -3.22 17.72
C GLU A 27 12.08 -4.61 17.56
N THR A 28 11.47 -5.10 18.63
CA THR A 28 10.68 -6.33 18.64
C THR A 28 9.47 -6.24 17.71
N LEU A 29 8.72 -5.14 17.74
CA LEU A 29 7.60 -4.89 16.82
C LEU A 29 8.08 -4.93 15.36
N ARG A 30 9.21 -4.25 15.07
CA ARG A 30 9.81 -4.23 13.74
C ARG A 30 10.19 -5.65 13.26
N ARG A 31 10.81 -6.46 14.10
CA ARG A 31 11.18 -7.85 13.76
C ARG A 31 9.94 -8.70 13.49
N ARG A 32 8.86 -8.53 14.27
CA ARG A 32 7.57 -9.21 14.04
C ARG A 32 7.00 -8.85 12.67
N CYS A 33 6.94 -7.56 12.34
CA CYS A 33 6.49 -7.12 11.01
C CYS A 33 7.32 -7.77 9.90
N MET A 34 8.66 -7.78 9.98
CA MET A 34 9.51 -8.39 8.95
C MET A 34 9.27 -9.90 8.76
N VAL A 35 9.05 -10.64 9.86
CA VAL A 35 8.72 -12.08 9.79
C VAL A 35 7.37 -12.27 9.13
N VAL A 36 6.37 -11.49 9.51
CA VAL A 36 5.02 -11.57 8.96
C VAL A 36 4.99 -11.16 7.49
N GLU A 37 5.73 -10.13 7.07
CA GLU A 37 5.89 -9.75 5.66
C GLU A 37 6.42 -10.92 4.83
N THR A 38 7.43 -11.61 5.34
CA THR A 38 8.03 -12.78 4.66
C THR A 38 7.04 -13.95 4.58
N LEU A 39 6.23 -14.14 5.62
CA LEU A 39 5.19 -15.17 5.66
C LEU A 39 4.02 -14.82 4.75
N ALA A 40 3.62 -13.56 4.64
CA ALA A 40 2.51 -13.11 3.82
C ALA A 40 2.72 -13.40 2.32
N GLU A 41 3.99 -13.49 1.87
CA GLU A 41 4.32 -13.88 0.48
C GLU A 41 3.99 -15.35 0.16
N LYS A 42 3.97 -16.27 1.15
CA LYS A 42 3.92 -17.73 0.91
C LYS A 42 2.88 -18.49 1.72
N HIS A 43 2.54 -17.98 2.89
CA HIS A 43 1.69 -18.62 3.90
C HIS A 43 0.74 -17.57 4.50
N PHE A 44 -0.19 -17.08 3.67
CA PHE A 44 -1.10 -16.00 4.04
C PHE A 44 -1.89 -16.30 5.32
N ASP A 45 -2.44 -17.51 5.49
CA ASP A 45 -3.23 -17.88 6.67
C ASP A 45 -2.43 -17.84 7.99
N LEU A 46 -1.12 -18.11 7.92
CA LEU A 46 -0.24 -18.01 9.07
C LEU A 46 0.12 -16.55 9.37
N ALA A 47 0.41 -15.77 8.32
CA ALA A 47 0.67 -14.34 8.44
C ALA A 47 -0.55 -13.59 9.01
N PHE A 48 -1.75 -13.90 8.52
CA PHE A 48 -3.01 -13.33 9.00
C PHE A 48 -3.24 -13.61 10.48
N ARG A 49 -3.04 -14.86 10.93
CA ARG A 49 -3.14 -15.19 12.36
C ARG A 49 -2.13 -14.43 13.20
N MET A 50 -0.88 -14.35 12.76
CA MET A 50 0.17 -13.60 13.49
C MET A 50 -0.14 -12.10 13.55
N LEU A 51 -0.68 -11.50 12.49
CA LEU A 51 -1.09 -10.09 12.49
C LEU A 51 -2.12 -9.81 13.60
N HIS A 52 -3.13 -10.67 13.72
CA HIS A 52 -4.17 -10.51 14.74
C HIS A 52 -3.71 -10.90 16.15
N GLU A 53 -2.89 -11.95 16.28
CA GLU A 53 -2.40 -12.42 17.58
C GLU A 53 -1.43 -11.42 18.23
N PHE A 54 -0.65 -10.71 17.41
CA PHE A 54 0.33 -9.73 17.88
C PHE A 54 -0.10 -8.27 17.72
N ASP A 55 -1.36 -8.01 17.34
CA ASP A 55 -1.93 -6.67 17.11
C ASP A 55 -1.03 -5.77 16.25
N LEU A 56 -0.51 -6.35 15.15
CA LEU A 56 0.40 -5.67 14.25
C LEU A 56 -0.37 -4.76 13.28
N PRO A 57 0.24 -3.67 12.78
CA PRO A 57 -0.41 -2.77 11.83
C PRO A 57 -0.61 -3.47 10.47
N VAL A 58 -1.79 -4.06 10.29
CA VAL A 58 -2.17 -4.90 9.15
C VAL A 58 -1.93 -4.19 7.82
N VAL A 59 -2.40 -2.95 7.71
CA VAL A 59 -2.30 -2.13 6.48
C VAL A 59 -0.85 -1.84 6.13
N ASP A 60 -0.02 -1.49 7.12
CA ASP A 60 1.40 -1.17 6.89
C ASP A 60 2.18 -2.41 6.44
N VAL A 61 1.92 -3.56 7.07
CA VAL A 61 2.53 -4.83 6.68
C VAL A 61 2.11 -5.21 5.26
N TYR A 62 0.83 -5.13 4.92
CA TYR A 62 0.34 -5.44 3.58
C TYR A 62 0.88 -4.47 2.53
N ALA A 63 0.95 -3.18 2.83
CA ALA A 63 1.56 -2.19 1.95
C ALA A 63 3.06 -2.48 1.73
N GLY A 64 3.78 -2.88 2.78
CA GLY A 64 5.18 -3.32 2.71
C GLY A 64 5.37 -4.55 1.81
N VAL A 65 4.53 -5.57 1.97
CA VAL A 65 4.54 -6.79 1.13
C VAL A 65 4.24 -6.44 -0.32
N ALA A 66 3.19 -5.66 -0.57
CA ALA A 66 2.79 -5.26 -1.92
C ALA A 66 3.88 -4.44 -2.61
N ALA A 67 4.50 -3.49 -1.90
CA ALA A 67 5.64 -2.71 -2.37
C ALA A 67 6.85 -3.59 -2.68
N SER A 68 7.17 -4.55 -1.81
CA SER A 68 8.32 -5.45 -2.02
C SER A 68 8.11 -6.43 -3.18
N LEU A 69 6.88 -6.95 -3.36
CA LEU A 69 6.53 -7.78 -4.51
C LEU A 69 6.59 -7.00 -5.82
N ALA A 70 6.11 -5.74 -5.81
CA ALA A 70 6.24 -4.82 -6.95
C ALA A 70 7.71 -4.52 -7.27
N GLU A 71 8.53 -4.29 -6.24
CA GLU A 71 9.96 -4.01 -6.36
C GLU A 71 10.71 -5.16 -7.05
N ARG A 72 10.39 -6.40 -6.68
CA ARG A 72 10.98 -7.62 -7.24
C ARG A 72 10.36 -8.06 -8.56
N LYS A 73 9.46 -7.27 -9.15
CA LYS A 73 8.69 -7.58 -10.38
C LYS A 73 7.93 -8.92 -10.32
N LYS A 74 7.51 -9.35 -9.12
CA LYS A 74 6.76 -10.61 -8.93
C LYS A 74 5.25 -10.39 -9.13
N GLY A 75 4.84 -9.98 -10.34
CA GLY A 75 3.45 -9.62 -10.65
C GLY A 75 2.42 -10.75 -10.39
N GLY A 76 2.81 -12.01 -10.58
CA GLY A 76 1.97 -13.17 -10.27
C GLY A 76 1.66 -13.30 -8.77
N GLN A 77 2.70 -13.26 -7.93
CA GLN A 77 2.56 -13.32 -6.47
C GLN A 77 1.83 -12.08 -5.93
N LEU A 78 2.08 -10.90 -6.51
CA LEU A 78 1.34 -9.69 -6.15
C LEU A 78 -0.16 -9.85 -6.43
N THR A 79 -0.54 -10.40 -7.59
CA THR A 79 -1.95 -10.59 -7.94
C THR A 79 -2.64 -11.59 -7.01
N GLU A 80 -1.94 -12.67 -6.64
CA GLU A 80 -2.44 -13.66 -5.68
C GLU A 80 -2.58 -13.07 -4.28
N PHE A 81 -1.55 -12.35 -3.81
CA PHE A 81 -1.59 -11.64 -2.53
C PHE A 81 -2.75 -10.65 -2.45
N LEU A 82 -2.95 -9.84 -3.49
CA LEU A 82 -4.07 -8.89 -3.56
C LEU A 82 -5.43 -9.61 -3.54
N LYS A 83 -5.55 -10.81 -4.13
CA LYS A 83 -6.79 -11.60 -4.02
C LYS A 83 -7.04 -12.07 -2.59
N ASN A 84 -5.99 -12.47 -1.87
CA ASN A 84 -6.10 -13.00 -0.51
C ASN A 84 -6.48 -11.93 0.52
N ILE A 85 -5.96 -10.72 0.38
CA ILE A 85 -6.34 -9.60 1.27
C ILE A 85 -7.69 -8.97 0.91
N ARG A 86 -8.28 -9.35 -0.23
CA ARG A 86 -9.54 -8.74 -0.67
C ARG A 86 -10.67 -9.16 0.26
N GLY A 87 -11.30 -8.19 0.90
CA GLY A 87 -12.38 -8.42 1.86
C GLY A 87 -11.90 -8.66 3.30
N THR A 88 -10.59 -8.61 3.56
CA THR A 88 -10.05 -8.63 4.93
C THR A 88 -9.79 -7.23 5.50
N ILE A 89 -9.79 -6.20 4.63
CA ILE A 89 -9.50 -4.80 4.95
C ILE A 89 -10.59 -3.90 4.33
N GLU A 90 -10.72 -2.68 4.84
CA GLU A 90 -11.66 -1.68 4.33
C GLU A 90 -11.23 -1.13 2.96
N ASP A 91 -12.18 -0.52 2.23
CA ASP A 91 -11.93 0.00 0.88
C ASP A 91 -10.84 1.09 0.85
N ASP A 92 -10.76 1.93 1.88
CA ASP A 92 -9.73 2.97 2.01
C ASP A 92 -8.34 2.38 2.28
N GLU A 93 -8.27 1.32 3.07
CA GLU A 93 -7.05 0.58 3.40
C GLU A 93 -6.56 -0.21 2.19
N TRP A 94 -7.49 -0.80 1.43
CA TRP A 94 -7.21 -1.47 0.17
C TRP A 94 -6.53 -0.55 -0.84
N ASP A 95 -7.04 0.68 -0.99
CA ASP A 95 -6.45 1.69 -1.86
C ASP A 95 -5.05 2.12 -1.38
N GLN A 96 -4.79 2.12 -0.06
CA GLN A 96 -3.47 2.40 0.48
C GLN A 96 -2.46 1.30 0.13
N VAL A 97 -2.84 0.02 0.25
CA VAL A 97 -1.99 -1.12 -0.13
C VAL A 97 -1.68 -1.12 -1.63
N LEU A 98 -2.69 -0.91 -2.46
CA LEU A 98 -2.50 -0.77 -3.91
C LEU A 98 -1.62 0.42 -4.27
N GLY A 99 -1.84 1.57 -3.62
CA GLY A 99 -1.05 2.78 -3.81
C GLY A 99 0.44 2.56 -3.56
N ALA A 100 0.81 1.79 -2.52
CA ALA A 100 2.19 1.44 -2.23
C ALA A 100 2.86 0.65 -3.37
N ALA A 101 2.18 -0.37 -3.88
CA ALA A 101 2.67 -1.15 -5.03
C ALA A 101 2.80 -0.28 -6.29
N ILE A 102 1.79 0.54 -6.60
CA ILE A 102 1.79 1.45 -7.76
C ILE A 102 2.95 2.44 -7.67
N ASN A 103 3.20 3.01 -6.50
CA ASN A 103 4.28 3.96 -6.27
C ASN A 103 5.66 3.35 -6.58
N VAL A 104 5.87 2.07 -6.24
CA VAL A 104 7.10 1.35 -6.58
C VAL A 104 7.23 1.12 -8.08
N TYR A 105 6.17 0.69 -8.76
CA TYR A 105 6.20 0.54 -10.23
C TYR A 105 6.48 1.86 -10.94
N ALA A 106 5.85 2.95 -10.49
CA ALA A 106 6.00 4.26 -11.09
C ALA A 106 7.40 4.85 -10.86
N ASN A 107 7.93 4.81 -9.64
CA ASN A 107 9.21 5.45 -9.32
C ASN A 107 10.42 4.57 -9.68
N LYS A 108 10.36 3.26 -9.34
CA LYS A 108 11.52 2.37 -9.49
C LYS A 108 11.62 1.81 -10.90
N HIS A 109 10.51 1.31 -11.42
CA HIS A 109 10.49 0.63 -12.71
C HIS A 109 10.12 1.57 -13.88
N LYS A 110 9.59 2.77 -13.58
CA LYS A 110 9.00 3.68 -14.57
C LYS A 110 7.96 2.98 -15.44
N GLU A 111 7.34 1.95 -14.88
CA GLU A 111 6.33 1.11 -15.53
C GLU A 111 4.94 1.54 -15.08
N ARG A 112 3.97 1.27 -15.96
CA ARG A 112 2.59 1.64 -15.71
C ARG A 112 1.76 0.42 -15.34
N PRO A 113 1.36 0.27 -14.08
CA PRO A 113 0.47 -0.82 -13.69
C PRO A 113 -0.99 -0.42 -13.91
N ASP A 114 -1.41 -0.28 -15.17
CA ASP A 114 -2.80 0.01 -15.58
C ASP A 114 -3.84 -0.79 -14.78
N ARG A 115 -3.61 -2.11 -14.69
CA ARG A 115 -4.49 -3.04 -13.98
C ARG A 115 -4.62 -2.71 -12.49
N LEU A 116 -3.54 -2.29 -11.83
CA LEU A 116 -3.59 -1.93 -10.41
C LEU A 116 -4.32 -0.60 -10.19
N ILE A 117 -4.13 0.36 -11.11
CA ILE A 117 -4.84 1.65 -11.05
C ILE A 117 -6.36 1.43 -11.21
N ASP A 118 -6.77 0.54 -12.11
CA ASP A 118 -8.19 0.21 -12.31
C ASP A 118 -8.81 -0.51 -11.10
N MET A 119 -8.00 -1.24 -10.32
CA MET A 119 -8.42 -1.93 -9.09
C MET A 119 -8.63 -1.00 -7.89
N LEU A 120 -8.17 0.25 -7.95
CA LEU A 120 -8.48 1.25 -6.92
C LEU A 120 -9.99 1.51 -6.88
N ILE A 121 -10.51 1.85 -5.71
CA ILE A 121 -11.93 2.10 -5.49
C ILE A 121 -12.18 3.60 -5.56
N SER A 122 -11.40 4.39 -4.82
CA SER A 122 -11.52 5.85 -4.75
C SER A 122 -11.04 6.54 -6.03
N ASN A 123 -11.88 7.44 -6.56
CA ASN A 123 -11.51 8.30 -7.68
C ASN A 123 -10.32 9.20 -7.34
N HIS A 124 -10.26 9.71 -6.11
CA HIS A 124 -9.14 10.53 -5.64
C HIS A 124 -7.82 9.74 -5.68
N ARG A 125 -7.83 8.51 -5.16
CA ARG A 125 -6.65 7.62 -5.19
C ARG A 125 -6.22 7.28 -6.62
N LYS A 126 -7.17 7.07 -7.54
CA LYS A 126 -6.88 6.89 -8.98
C LYS A 126 -6.21 8.10 -9.61
N VAL A 127 -6.67 9.30 -9.28
CA VAL A 127 -6.06 10.56 -9.74
C VAL A 127 -4.63 10.64 -9.24
N LEU A 128 -4.39 10.44 -7.94
CA LEU A 128 -3.05 10.45 -7.35
C LEU A 128 -2.12 9.43 -8.02
N ALA A 129 -2.60 8.19 -8.22
CA ALA A 129 -1.84 7.15 -8.90
C ALA A 129 -1.48 7.55 -10.34
N CYS A 130 -2.43 8.13 -11.10
CA CYS A 130 -2.16 8.61 -12.45
C CYS A 130 -1.14 9.76 -12.46
N VAL A 131 -1.19 10.68 -11.49
CA VAL A 131 -0.22 11.77 -11.34
C VAL A 131 1.17 11.20 -11.07
N VAL A 132 1.31 10.26 -10.13
CA VAL A 132 2.59 9.62 -9.78
C VAL A 132 3.17 8.85 -10.98
N CYS A 133 2.33 8.24 -11.81
CA CYS A 133 2.75 7.61 -13.06
C CYS A 133 3.05 8.61 -14.21
N GLY A 134 3.00 9.93 -13.98
CA GLY A 134 3.26 10.98 -14.99
C GLY A 134 2.12 11.16 -16.01
N ARG A 135 0.94 10.59 -15.77
CA ARG A 135 -0.21 10.55 -16.68
C ARG A 135 -1.23 11.64 -16.39
N LEU A 136 -0.78 12.88 -16.46
CA LEU A 136 -1.60 14.05 -16.10
C LEU A 136 -2.91 14.16 -16.90
N LYS A 137 -2.90 13.79 -18.19
CA LYS A 137 -4.12 13.78 -19.01
C LYS A 137 -5.16 12.75 -18.52
N SER A 138 -4.72 11.55 -18.15
CA SER A 138 -5.61 10.52 -17.58
C SER A 138 -6.09 10.93 -16.18
N ALA A 139 -5.20 11.49 -15.36
CA ALA A 139 -5.55 12.03 -14.05
C ALA A 139 -6.65 13.10 -14.16
N PHE A 140 -6.51 14.05 -15.09
CA PHE A 140 -7.53 15.06 -15.37
C PHE A 140 -8.86 14.45 -15.83
N GLN A 141 -8.84 13.46 -16.73
CA GLN A 141 -10.06 12.79 -17.19
C GLN A 141 -10.84 12.12 -16.05
N ILE A 142 -10.15 11.51 -15.09
CA ILE A 142 -10.79 10.90 -13.92
C ILE A 142 -11.34 12.00 -12.99
N ALA A 143 -10.54 13.03 -12.69
CA ALA A 143 -10.93 14.15 -11.81
C ALA A 143 -12.13 14.96 -12.35
N SER A 144 -12.12 15.26 -13.65
CA SER A 144 -13.22 15.97 -14.33
C SER A 144 -14.51 15.16 -14.38
N ARG A 145 -14.42 13.83 -14.58
CA ARG A 145 -15.59 12.94 -14.54
C ARG A 145 -16.13 12.75 -13.13
N SER A 146 -15.28 12.74 -12.11
CA SER A 146 -15.72 12.66 -10.72
C SER A 146 -16.31 13.98 -10.20
N GLY A 147 -16.15 15.09 -10.95
CA GLY A 147 -16.64 16.40 -10.54
C GLY A 147 -15.85 17.04 -9.39
N SER A 148 -14.67 16.49 -9.06
CA SER A 148 -13.89 16.92 -7.91
C SER A 148 -13.01 18.12 -8.27
N VAL A 149 -13.43 19.32 -7.83
CA VAL A 149 -12.68 20.57 -8.05
C VAL A 149 -11.29 20.50 -7.42
N ALA A 150 -11.18 19.93 -6.21
CA ALA A 150 -9.91 19.76 -5.50
C ALA A 150 -8.92 18.90 -6.30
N ASP A 151 -9.40 17.80 -6.89
CA ASP A 151 -8.55 16.91 -7.71
C ASP A 151 -8.10 17.59 -9.00
N VAL A 152 -8.99 18.35 -9.65
CA VAL A 152 -8.63 19.09 -10.87
C VAL A 152 -7.61 20.19 -10.56
N GLN A 153 -7.76 20.92 -9.44
CA GLN A 153 -6.76 21.89 -8.99
C GLN A 153 -5.41 21.22 -8.68
N TYR A 154 -5.44 20.05 -8.03
CA TYR A 154 -4.23 19.28 -7.76
C TYR A 154 -3.51 18.86 -9.06
N VAL A 155 -4.26 18.32 -10.04
CA VAL A 155 -3.70 17.94 -11.35
C VAL A 155 -3.16 19.17 -12.10
N ALA A 156 -3.85 20.32 -12.02
CA ALA A 156 -3.37 21.57 -12.61
C ALA A 156 -2.03 22.01 -12.02
N HIS A 157 -1.90 21.97 -10.69
CA HIS A 157 -0.65 22.30 -10.01
C HIS A 157 0.48 21.35 -10.44
N GLN A 158 0.22 20.04 -10.49
CA GLN A 158 1.20 19.06 -10.94
C GLN A 158 1.56 19.21 -12.42
N ALA A 159 0.61 19.60 -13.28
CA ALA A 159 0.87 19.89 -14.68
C ALA A 159 1.73 21.13 -14.89
N LEU A 160 1.60 22.15 -14.03
CA LEU A 160 2.49 23.30 -14.04
C LEU A 160 3.93 22.90 -13.70
N HIS A 161 4.12 22.11 -12.64
CA HIS A 161 5.45 21.60 -12.24
C HIS A 161 6.08 20.68 -13.29
N ALA A 162 5.28 19.84 -13.95
CA ALA A 162 5.75 18.96 -15.02
C ALA A 162 5.88 19.65 -16.39
N ASN A 163 5.63 20.97 -16.47
CA ASN A 163 5.60 21.77 -17.70
C ASN A 163 4.65 21.21 -18.80
N ALA A 164 3.59 20.53 -18.38
CA ALA A 164 2.57 19.95 -19.26
C ALA A 164 1.47 20.97 -19.55
N LEU A 165 1.83 22.06 -20.24
CA LEU A 165 0.94 23.18 -20.59
C LEU A 165 -0.41 22.75 -21.19
N PRO A 166 -0.49 21.75 -22.09
CA PRO A 166 -1.78 21.33 -22.64
C PRO A 166 -2.76 20.79 -21.60
N VAL A 167 -2.27 20.08 -20.58
CA VAL A 167 -3.13 19.55 -19.51
C VAL A 167 -3.51 20.66 -18.53
N LEU A 168 -2.60 21.59 -18.26
CA LEU A 168 -2.88 22.76 -17.43
C LEU A 168 -4.02 23.61 -18.04
N ASP A 169 -3.98 23.83 -19.36
CA ASP A 169 -5.02 24.60 -20.05
C ASP A 169 -6.38 23.90 -20.01
N MET A 170 -6.40 22.57 -20.19
CA MET A 170 -7.63 21.78 -20.00
C MET A 170 -8.19 21.91 -18.57
N CYS A 171 -7.33 21.86 -17.56
CA CYS A 171 -7.75 22.03 -16.16
C CYS A 171 -8.32 23.42 -15.92
N LYS A 172 -7.66 24.47 -16.42
CA LYS A 172 -8.14 25.87 -16.29
C LYS A 172 -9.50 26.08 -16.97
N GLN A 173 -9.67 25.54 -18.18
CA GLN A 173 -10.94 25.62 -18.90
C GLN A 173 -12.07 24.95 -18.14
N TRP A 174 -11.82 23.75 -17.60
CA TRP A 174 -12.81 23.05 -16.79
C TRP A 174 -13.12 23.80 -15.49
N LEU A 175 -12.09 24.29 -14.79
CA LEU A 175 -12.26 25.06 -13.56
C LEU A 175 -13.05 26.36 -13.77
N ALA A 176 -12.86 27.04 -14.91
CA ALA A 176 -13.61 28.24 -15.27
C ALA A 176 -15.10 27.99 -15.59
N GLN A 177 -15.51 26.73 -15.77
CA GLN A 177 -16.91 26.35 -15.95
C GLN A 177 -17.60 25.96 -14.63
N TYR A 178 -16.82 25.64 -13.59
CA TYR A 178 -17.31 25.12 -12.29
C TYR A 178 -17.03 26.07 -11.10
N MET A 179 -16.33 27.19 -11.33
CA MET A 179 -16.20 28.34 -10.43
C MET A 179 -16.93 29.54 -11.02
#